data_AF-A0AAN9UIK0-F1
#
_entry.id   AF-A0AAN9UIK0-F1
#
_cell.length_a   1.000
_cell.length_b   1.000
_cell.length_c   1.000
_cell.angle_alpha   90.00
_cell.angle_beta   90.00
_cell.angle_gamma   90.00
#
_symmetry.space_group_name_H-M   'P 1'
#
loop_
_entity.id
_entity.type
_entity.pdbx_description
1 polymer ?
#
loop_
_entity_poly.entity_id
_entity_poly.type
_entity_poly.pdbx_seq_one_letter_code
_entity_poly.pdbx_strand_id
1 'polypeptide(L)'
;MLFQDDAGGLQVEDPRSPGSFIDATPMKDALVMNVGDLLMRWSNDFLKSTLHRVTLPPIQVDGPISGKLMTKSRYSIPYFVSPDPKSVIECLPVCTDADHPPKYEPVVQEDYRRMRARGQYAEPVEAVSTPTSGH
;
A
#
# COMPACT_ATOMS: atom_id res chain seq x y z
N MET A 1 -5.21 7.06 0.62
CA MET A 1 -5.56 8.03 -0.44
C MET A 1 -4.35 8.23 -1.32
N LEU A 2 -4.51 8.29 -2.63
CA LEU A 2 -3.39 8.41 -3.56
C LEU A 2 -3.74 9.40 -4.67
N PHE A 3 -2.92 10.45 -4.75
CA PHE A 3 -2.89 11.37 -5.89
C PHE A 3 -1.83 10.88 -6.86
N GLN A 4 -2.16 10.75 -8.13
CA GLN A 4 -1.21 10.35 -9.18
C GLN A 4 -1.35 11.28 -10.38
N ASP A 5 -0.24 11.50 -11.07
CA ASP A 5 -0.24 12.16 -12.37
C ASP A 5 -0.84 11.25 -13.47
N ASP A 6 -0.75 11.72 -14.71
CA ASP A 6 -1.25 11.05 -15.91
C ASP A 6 -0.27 10.01 -16.49
N ALA A 7 0.86 9.71 -15.83
CA ALA A 7 1.84 8.77 -16.37
C ALA A 7 1.36 7.30 -16.32
N GLY A 8 0.49 6.95 -15.37
CA GLY A 8 -0.03 5.59 -15.22
C GLY A 8 0.91 4.66 -14.45
N GLY A 9 0.85 3.36 -14.75
CA GLY A 9 1.68 2.31 -14.13
C GLY A 9 1.15 1.75 -12.80
N LEU A 10 0.15 2.38 -12.16
CA LEU A 10 -0.51 1.78 -11.00
C LEU A 10 -1.39 0.61 -11.46
N GLN A 11 -1.25 -0.53 -10.81
CA GLN A 11 -2.10 -1.71 -11.02
C GLN A 11 -2.68 -2.22 -9.71
N VAL A 12 -3.89 -2.76 -9.77
CA VAL A 12 -4.60 -3.41 -8.65
C VAL A 12 -4.89 -4.84 -9.03
N GLU A 13 -4.70 -5.78 -8.11
CA GLU A 13 -5.03 -7.19 -8.32
C GLU A 13 -6.55 -7.37 -8.44
N ASP A 14 -7.01 -8.18 -9.42
CA ASP A 14 -8.42 -8.55 -9.54
C ASP A 14 -8.79 -9.50 -8.39
N PRO A 15 -9.74 -9.14 -7.50
CA PRO A 15 -10.16 -10.01 -6.41
C PRO A 15 -10.73 -11.37 -6.85
N ARG A 16 -11.14 -11.49 -8.12
CA ARG A 16 -11.70 -12.72 -8.71
C ARG A 16 -10.64 -13.58 -9.39
N SER A 17 -9.43 -13.07 -9.59
CA SER A 17 -8.35 -13.76 -10.28
C SER A 17 -7.01 -13.41 -9.63
N PRO A 18 -6.66 -14.04 -8.49
CA PRO A 18 -5.38 -13.80 -7.81
C PRO A 18 -4.18 -13.95 -8.75
N GLY A 19 -3.24 -13.01 -8.66
CA GLY A 19 -2.10 -12.88 -9.56
C GLY A 19 -2.38 -12.11 -10.85
N SER A 20 -3.64 -11.85 -11.20
CA SER A 20 -4.03 -11.00 -12.32
C SER A 20 -4.14 -9.54 -11.87
N PHE A 21 -3.49 -8.63 -12.59
CA PHE A 21 -3.44 -7.21 -12.26
C PHE A 21 -4.10 -6.37 -13.35
N ILE A 22 -4.92 -5.41 -12.95
CA ILE A 22 -5.66 -4.48 -13.80
C ILE A 22 -5.08 -3.08 -13.61
N ASP A 23 -4.90 -2.34 -14.71
CA ASP A 23 -4.44 -0.96 -14.65
C ASP A 23 -5.47 -0.05 -13.96
N ALA A 24 -5.01 0.72 -12.98
CA ALA A 24 -5.76 1.82 -12.41
C ALA A 24 -5.50 3.09 -13.23
N THR A 25 -6.13 3.16 -14.41
CA THR A 25 -5.95 4.24 -15.38
C THR A 25 -6.13 5.62 -14.72
N PRO A 26 -5.14 6.52 -14.83
CA PRO A 26 -5.26 7.86 -14.27
C PRO A 26 -6.48 8.62 -14.82
N MET A 27 -7.22 9.26 -13.92
CA MET A 27 -8.32 10.14 -14.25
C MET A 27 -8.03 11.54 -13.72
N LYS A 28 -8.17 12.55 -14.58
CA LYS A 28 -7.95 13.95 -14.21
C LYS A 28 -8.89 14.33 -13.06
N ASP A 29 -8.37 15.05 -12.08
CA ASP A 29 -9.08 15.53 -10.90
C ASP A 29 -9.68 14.41 -10.02
N ALA A 30 -9.21 13.16 -10.18
CA ALA A 30 -9.66 12.02 -9.38
C ALA A 30 -8.66 11.65 -8.29
N LEU A 31 -9.19 11.06 -7.20
CA LEU A 31 -8.42 10.50 -6.10
C LEU A 31 -8.58 8.98 -6.10
N VAL A 32 -7.46 8.25 -6.01
CA VAL A 32 -7.50 6.81 -5.80
C VAL A 32 -7.63 6.53 -4.30
N MET A 33 -8.66 5.78 -3.93
CA MET A 33 -8.92 5.33 -2.57
C MET A 33 -8.72 3.83 -2.48
N ASN A 34 -7.89 3.40 -1.53
CA ASN A 34 -7.67 1.99 -1.23
C ASN A 34 -7.95 1.72 0.25
N VAL A 35 -8.44 0.50 0.52
CA VAL A 35 -8.60 -0.02 1.87
C VAL A 35 -7.28 -0.64 2.30
N GLY A 36 -6.85 -0.37 3.54
CA GLY A 36 -5.69 -1.01 4.15
C GLY A 36 -6.09 -2.16 5.08
N ASP A 37 -5.12 -3.01 5.43
CA ASP A 37 -5.34 -4.23 6.21
C ASP A 37 -6.07 -4.00 7.55
N LEU A 38 -5.76 -2.90 8.25
CA LEU A 38 -6.44 -2.56 9.49
C LEU A 38 -7.93 -2.32 9.28
N LEU A 39 -8.34 -1.63 8.21
CA LEU A 39 -9.75 -1.38 7.92
C LEU A 39 -10.47 -2.66 7.43
N MET A 40 -9.76 -3.55 6.73
CA MET A 40 -10.27 -4.88 6.40
C MET A 40 -10.53 -5.72 7.66
N ARG A 41 -9.61 -5.72 8.63
CA ARG A 41 -9.83 -6.37 9.93
C ARG A 41 -10.99 -5.75 10.70
N TRP A 42 -11.04 -4.41 10.73
CA TRP A 42 -12.07 -3.66 11.46
C TRP A 42 -13.48 -3.97 10.94
N SER A 43 -13.62 -4.05 9.62
CA SER A 43 -14.88 -4.33 8.93
C SER A 43 -15.21 -5.82 8.79
N ASN A 44 -14.50 -6.69 9.52
CA ASN A 44 -14.67 -8.14 9.46
C ASN A 44 -14.65 -8.69 8.03
N ASP A 45 -13.66 -8.25 7.24
CA ASP A 45 -13.49 -8.64 5.84
C ASP A 45 -14.54 -8.08 4.86
N PHE A 46 -15.47 -7.23 5.29
CA PHE A 46 -16.45 -6.60 4.39
C PHE A 46 -15.77 -5.68 3.37
N LEU A 47 -14.82 -4.86 3.84
CA LEU A 47 -13.95 -4.06 2.97
C LEU A 47 -12.66 -4.83 2.69
N LYS A 48 -12.27 -4.95 1.42
CA LYS A 48 -11.09 -5.73 1.02
C LYS A 48 -9.84 -4.88 0.82
N SER A 49 -8.77 -5.26 1.50
CA SER A 49 -7.42 -4.74 1.25
C SER A 49 -6.84 -5.45 0.03
N THR A 50 -6.90 -4.80 -1.15
CA THR A 50 -6.43 -5.37 -2.42
C THR A 50 -4.94 -5.12 -2.64
N LEU A 51 -4.22 -6.14 -3.11
CA LEU A 51 -2.84 -5.95 -3.54
C LEU A 51 -2.77 -4.96 -4.69
N HIS A 52 -1.77 -4.11 -4.67
CA HIS A 52 -1.51 -3.12 -5.70
C HIS A 52 0.00 -2.98 -5.88
N ARG A 53 0.40 -2.63 -7.10
CA ARG A 53 1.80 -2.44 -7.47
C ARG A 53 1.94 -1.28 -8.45
N VAL A 54 3.15 -0.79 -8.60
CA VAL A 54 3.49 0.16 -9.67
C VAL A 54 4.46 -0.52 -10.62
N THR A 55 4.09 -0.61 -11.89
CA THR A 55 4.95 -1.05 -12.98
C THR A 55 5.49 0.15 -13.75
N LEU A 56 6.36 -0.11 -14.73
CA LEU A 56 6.77 0.92 -15.67
C LEU A 56 5.53 1.51 -16.37
N PRO A 57 5.45 2.85 -16.53
CA PRO A 57 4.46 3.49 -17.37
C PRO A 57 4.47 2.94 -18.81
N PRO A 58 3.37 3.09 -19.58
CA PRO A 58 3.37 2.78 -21.00
C PRO A 58 4.53 3.48 -21.72
N ILE A 59 5.22 2.74 -22.59
CA ILE A 59 6.31 3.28 -23.40
C ILE A 59 5.73 4.32 -24.36
N GLN A 60 6.36 5.49 -24.43
CA GLN A 60 6.04 6.50 -25.44
C GLN A 60 7.09 6.44 -26.55
N VAL A 61 6.63 6.45 -27.81
CA VAL A 61 7.50 6.44 -29.00
C VAL A 61 7.94 7.86 -29.39
N ASP A 62 7.29 8.88 -28.86
CA ASP A 62 7.49 10.28 -29.25
C ASP A 62 8.44 11.01 -28.28
N GLY A 63 9.74 10.72 -28.39
CA GLY A 63 10.81 11.46 -27.75
C GLY A 63 11.74 12.11 -28.78
N PRO A 64 12.39 13.26 -28.49
CA PRO A 64 13.27 13.97 -29.44
C PRO A 64 14.53 13.17 -29.85
N ILE A 65 14.77 12.01 -29.23
CA ILE A 65 15.87 11.11 -29.54
C ILE A 65 15.29 9.90 -30.27
N SER A 66 15.27 9.99 -31.60
CA SER A 66 15.03 8.87 -32.52
C SER A 66 15.85 7.65 -32.09
N GLY A 67 15.19 6.61 -31.55
CA GLY A 67 15.79 5.30 -31.27
C GLY A 67 15.88 4.83 -29.81
N LYS A 68 15.45 5.62 -28.81
CA LYS A 68 15.37 5.15 -27.40
C LYS A 68 13.92 5.07 -26.91
N LEU A 69 13.51 3.87 -26.50
CA LEU A 69 12.25 3.64 -25.79
C LEU A 69 12.37 4.20 -24.37
N MET A 70 11.59 5.23 -24.05
CA MET A 70 11.58 5.86 -22.72
C MET A 70 10.15 5.85 -22.16
N THR A 71 10.06 5.80 -20.84
CA THR A 71 8.80 5.96 -20.10
C THR A 71 8.74 7.36 -19.50
N LYS A 72 7.53 7.91 -19.37
CA LYS A 72 7.31 9.21 -18.74
C LYS A 72 7.70 9.14 -17.26
N SER A 73 8.30 10.21 -16.73
CA SER A 73 8.48 10.35 -15.27
C SER A 73 7.11 10.34 -14.57
N ARG A 74 6.98 9.54 -13.51
CA ARG A 74 5.75 9.37 -12.74
C ARG A 74 5.89 10.01 -11.36
N TYR A 75 4.93 10.86 -11.02
CA TYR A 75 4.80 11.49 -9.72
C TYR A 75 3.49 11.05 -9.04
N SER A 76 3.57 10.75 -7.75
CA SER A 76 2.39 10.44 -6.94
C SER A 76 2.61 10.80 -5.48
N ILE A 77 1.53 11.14 -4.79
CA ILE A 77 1.52 11.51 -3.37
C ILE A 77 0.61 10.53 -2.64
N PRO A 78 1.17 9.51 -1.96
CA PRO A 78 0.39 8.65 -1.08
C PRO A 78 0.14 9.35 0.26
N TYR A 79 -1.12 9.40 0.68
CA TYR A 79 -1.51 9.85 2.01
C TYR A 79 -2.18 8.70 2.76
N PHE A 80 -1.49 8.21 3.78
CA PHE A 80 -1.93 7.10 4.62
C PHE A 80 -2.69 7.63 5.84
N VAL A 81 -3.94 7.21 5.96
CA VAL A 81 -4.75 7.48 7.15
C VAL A 81 -4.69 6.26 8.04
N SER A 82 -4.40 6.47 9.32
CA SER A 82 -4.44 5.42 10.33
C SER A 82 -5.21 5.88 11.57
N PRO A 83 -5.79 4.93 12.33
CA PRO A 83 -6.34 5.23 13.65
C PRO A 83 -5.27 5.80 14.60
N ASP A 84 -5.71 6.33 15.74
CA ASP A 84 -4.79 6.71 16.82
C ASP A 84 -3.94 5.49 17.23
N PRO A 85 -2.62 5.66 17.48
CA PRO A 85 -1.72 4.55 17.78
C PRO A 85 -2.17 3.63 18.92
N LYS A 86 -2.90 4.16 19.90
CA LYS A 86 -3.38 3.42 21.06
C LYS A 86 -4.77 2.80 20.86
N SER A 87 -5.39 3.02 19.70
CA SER A 87 -6.70 2.45 19.40
C SER A 87 -6.62 0.93 19.32
N VAL A 88 -7.60 0.27 19.94
CA VAL A 88 -7.86 -1.15 19.76
C VAL A 88 -8.70 -1.33 18.50
N ILE A 89 -8.20 -2.13 17.57
CA ILE A 89 -8.87 -2.50 16.32
C ILE A 89 -9.46 -3.88 16.52
N GLU A 90 -10.77 -3.91 16.75
CA GLU A 90 -11.60 -5.10 16.89
C GLU A 90 -12.81 -5.00 15.96
N CYS A 91 -13.44 -6.12 15.63
CA CYS A 91 -14.57 -6.16 14.70
C CYS A 91 -15.66 -5.13 15.07
N LEU A 92 -16.05 -4.28 14.11
CA LEU A 92 -17.13 -3.32 14.32
C LEU A 92 -18.45 -4.05 14.61
N PRO A 93 -19.29 -3.56 15.54
CA PRO A 93 -20.57 -4.20 15.86
C PRO A 93 -21.50 -4.39 14.65
N VAL A 94 -21.43 -3.48 13.67
CA VAL A 94 -22.23 -3.55 12.43
C VAL A 94 -21.69 -4.56 11.41
N CYS A 95 -20.52 -5.14 11.66
CA CYS A 95 -19.85 -6.10 10.78
C CYS A 95 -19.84 -7.53 11.34
N THR A 96 -20.65 -7.80 12.38
CA THR A 96 -20.75 -9.13 12.98
C THR A 96 -22.16 -9.43 13.46
N ASP A 97 -22.52 -10.71 13.41
CA ASP A 97 -23.76 -11.27 13.93
C ASP A 97 -23.54 -12.75 14.33
N ALA A 98 -24.61 -13.47 14.66
CA ALA A 98 -24.54 -14.86 15.09
C ALA A 98 -24.02 -15.81 13.99
N ASP A 99 -24.27 -15.50 12.72
CA ASP A 99 -23.85 -16.30 11.56
C ASP A 99 -22.46 -15.85 11.04
N HIS A 100 -22.07 -14.61 11.35
CA HIS A 100 -20.81 -13.99 10.96
C HIS A 100 -20.05 -13.45 12.19
N PRO A 101 -19.46 -14.32 13.01
CA PRO A 101 -18.69 -13.89 14.18
C PRO A 101 -17.41 -13.12 13.76
N PRO A 102 -16.77 -12.39 14.70
CA PRO A 102 -15.48 -11.75 14.44
C PRO A 102 -14.43 -12.75 13.97
N LYS A 103 -13.77 -12.46 12.85
CA LYS A 103 -12.74 -13.33 12.25
C LYS A 103 -11.34 -13.16 12.85
N TYR A 104 -11.10 -12.06 13.55
CA TYR A 104 -9.78 -11.66 14.00
C TYR A 104 -9.79 -11.28 15.46
N GLU A 105 -8.73 -11.64 16.17
CA GLU A 105 -8.46 -11.10 17.50
C GLU A 105 -8.20 -9.59 17.44
N PRO A 106 -8.64 -8.83 18.48
CA PRO A 106 -8.32 -7.43 18.64
C PRO A 106 -6.81 -7.16 18.61
N VAL A 107 -6.41 -6.05 17.98
CA VAL A 107 -5.00 -5.61 17.94
C VAL A 107 -4.89 -4.13 18.24
N VAL A 108 -3.82 -3.71 18.91
CA VAL A 108 -3.48 -2.29 19.05
C VAL A 108 -2.87 -1.79 17.75
N GLN A 109 -3.30 -0.61 17.27
CA GLN A 109 -2.86 -0.04 15.99
C GLN A 109 -1.34 0.01 15.88
N GLU A 110 -0.65 0.52 16.90
CA GLU A 110 0.79 0.73 16.84
C GLU A 110 1.57 -0.58 16.76
N ASP A 111 1.10 -1.60 17.49
CA ASP A 111 1.73 -2.92 17.50
C ASP A 111 1.54 -3.63 16.17
N TYR A 112 0.33 -3.55 15.59
CA TYR A 112 0.09 -4.06 14.25
C TYR A 112 0.97 -3.36 13.21
N ARG A 113 1.10 -2.03 13.29
CA ARG A 113 1.96 -1.24 12.39
C ARG A 113 3.43 -1.66 12.51
N ARG A 114 3.95 -1.81 13.74
CA ARG A 114 5.33 -2.29 14.00
C ARG A 114 5.55 -3.69 13.42
N MET A 115 4.61 -4.59 13.66
CA MET A 115 4.67 -5.97 13.13
C MET A 115 4.69 -5.99 11.60
N ARG A 116 3.87 -5.17 10.91
CA ARG A 116 3.89 -5.08 9.44
C ARG A 116 5.18 -4.47 8.90
N ALA A 117 5.71 -3.43 9.55
CA ALA A 117 6.95 -2.78 9.14
C ALA A 117 8.15 -3.74 9.14
N ARG A 118 8.26 -4.59 10.17
CA ARG A 118 9.30 -5.63 10.26
C ARG A 118 9.27 -6.64 9.11
N GLY A 119 8.09 -6.91 8.55
CA GLY A 119 7.95 -7.79 7.39
C GLY A 119 8.29 -7.14 6.05
N GLN A 120 8.36 -5.80 6.00
CA GLN A 120 8.59 -5.03 4.77
C GLN A 120 10.03 -4.51 4.65
N TYR A 121 10.72 -4.33 5.78
CA TYR A 121 12.07 -3.78 5.84
C TYR A 121 12.95 -4.68 6.70
N ALA A 122 14.17 -4.95 6.26
CA ALA A 122 15.18 -5.59 7.12
C ALA A 122 15.47 -4.69 8.33
N GLU A 123 15.66 -5.29 9.51
CA GLU A 123 16.09 -4.55 10.71
C GLU A 123 17.38 -3.76 10.40
N PRO A 124 17.52 -2.52 10.88
CA PRO A 124 18.74 -1.76 10.69
C PRO A 124 19.94 -2.54 11.23
N VAL A 125 20.96 -2.74 10.41
CA VAL A 125 22.25 -3.28 10.87
C VAL A 125 22.84 -2.22 11.81
N GLU A 126 23.07 -2.58 13.07
CA GLU A 126 23.74 -1.68 14.02
C GLU A 126 25.08 -1.23 13.44
N ALA A 127 25.31 0.09 13.45
CA ALA A 127 26.55 0.66 12.96
C ALA A 127 27.71 0.15 13.83
N VAL A 128 28.58 -0.68 13.24
CA VAL A 128 29.83 -1.09 13.86
C VAL A 128 30.67 0.17 14.09
N SER A 129 30.86 0.54 15.35
CA SER A 129 31.79 1.61 15.72
C SER A 129 33.20 1.18 15.33
N THR A 130 33.77 1.81 14.29
CA THR A 130 35.18 1.63 13.95
C THR A 130 36.06 2.20 15.07
N PRO A 131 37.06 1.47 15.57
CA PRO A 131 38.00 2.02 16.55
C PRO A 131 38.83 3.11 15.88
N THR A 132 38.79 4.32 16.40
CA THR A 132 39.74 5.39 16.03
C THR A 132 41.13 4.98 16.50
N SER A 133 42.03 4.67 15.56
CA SER A 133 43.46 4.54 15.83
C SER A 133 44.03 5.91 16.16
N GLY A 134 44.43 6.12 17.41
CA GLY A 134 45.16 7.31 17.85
C GLY A 134 46.56 7.36 17.24
N HIS A 135 46.95 8.55 16.80
CA HIS A 135 48.32 8.93 16.47
C HIS A 135 49.06 9.40 17.71
#